data_AF-A0A7K7WW61-F1
#
_entry.id   AF-A0A7K7WW61-F1
#
_cell.length_a   1.000
_cell.length_b   1.000
_cell.length_c   1.000
_cell.angle_alpha   90.00
_cell.angle_beta   90.00
_cell.angle_gamma   90.00
#
_symmetry.space_group_name_H-M   'P 1'
#
loop_
_entity.id
_entity.type
_entity.pdbx_description
1 polymer ?
#
loop_
_entity_poly.entity_id
_entity_poly.type
_entity_poly.pdbx_seq_one_letter_code
_entity_poly.pdbx_strand_id
1 'polypeptide(L)'
;SEGGDAPSITSAGFRFLLLDTPAQLWLCVLHYLRGAQARGLDLVEILSFLFQLSFSTLGKDYSVEGMSDSLLTFLQHLREFGLVFQRKRKSRRFYPTRLAIALASGTSGTLGTLGTSPDPHGRGFVLVETNYRIYAYTDSELQAALIALFSELLYRFPNLLVAQVTRDSVQAAIANGISADQIIHFLRTRAHPVMAKQIPVLPPTITDQIRLWELERDRLRFSEGVLYSQFLSQGDFEVLRGHARALGVLVFEHPARRLLVVTPAGHPDVKRFWKRHKQSA
;
A
#
# COMPACT_ATOMS: atom_id res chain seq x y z
N SER A 1 11.36 -27.16 -12.75
CA SER A 1 10.59 -25.98 -13.15
C SER A 1 10.34 -25.12 -11.93
N GLU A 2 11.32 -24.30 -11.55
CA GLU A 2 11.14 -23.31 -10.48
C GLU A 2 10.77 -21.99 -11.15
N GLY A 3 9.47 -21.79 -11.37
CA GLY A 3 8.92 -20.49 -11.76
C GLY A 3 8.96 -19.60 -10.54
N GLY A 4 10.11 -18.96 -10.28
CA GLY A 4 10.18 -17.83 -9.37
C GLY A 4 9.35 -16.71 -10.00
N ASP A 5 8.15 -16.48 -9.46
CA ASP A 5 7.29 -15.38 -9.89
C ASP A 5 8.10 -14.08 -9.84
N ALA A 6 7.96 -13.24 -10.88
CA ALA A 6 8.70 -11.98 -10.93
C ALA A 6 8.34 -11.15 -9.68
N PRO A 7 9.31 -10.46 -9.04
CA PRO A 7 9.03 -9.72 -7.82
C PRO A 7 7.91 -8.70 -8.06
N SER A 8 6.77 -8.92 -7.41
CA SER A 8 5.58 -8.08 -7.53
C SER A 8 5.53 -7.05 -6.39
N ILE A 9 5.00 -5.87 -6.69
CA ILE A 9 4.86 -4.81 -5.69
C ILE A 9 3.72 -5.17 -4.73
N THR A 10 4.00 -5.07 -3.43
CA THR A 10 2.97 -5.26 -2.40
C THR A 10 2.22 -3.96 -2.14
N SER A 11 1.07 -4.04 -1.47
CA SER A 11 0.33 -2.87 -0.97
C SER A 11 1.20 -1.89 -0.17
N ALA A 12 2.11 -2.41 0.65
CA ALA A 12 3.07 -1.62 1.41
C ALA A 12 4.12 -0.95 0.50
N GLY A 13 4.60 -1.66 -0.52
CA GLY A 13 5.51 -1.13 -1.54
C GLY A 13 4.86 0.00 -2.36
N PHE A 14 3.60 -0.16 -2.75
CA PHE A 14 2.85 0.89 -3.44
C PHE A 14 2.69 2.11 -2.54
N ARG A 15 2.25 1.91 -1.29
CA ARG A 15 2.14 2.99 -0.29
C ARG A 15 3.47 3.71 -0.08
N PHE A 16 4.58 2.99 -0.04
CA PHE A 16 5.91 3.57 0.05
C PHE A 16 6.20 4.51 -1.13
N LEU A 17 5.89 4.10 -2.37
CA LEU A 17 6.08 4.94 -3.56
C LEU A 17 5.19 6.19 -3.60
N LEU A 18 4.08 6.21 -2.85
CA LEU A 18 3.21 7.38 -2.71
C LEU A 18 3.76 8.44 -1.75
N LEU A 19 4.70 8.08 -0.88
CA LEU A 19 5.28 9.01 0.08
C LEU A 19 6.16 10.05 -0.62
N ASP A 20 6.37 11.18 0.03
CA ASP A 20 7.38 12.15 -0.36
C ASP A 20 8.79 11.57 -0.21
N THR A 21 9.73 12.04 -1.02
CA THR A 21 11.13 11.56 -1.04
C THR A 21 11.78 11.53 0.35
N PRO A 22 11.59 12.54 1.23
CA PRO A 22 12.10 12.49 2.60
C PRO A 22 11.51 11.33 3.43
N ALA A 23 10.20 11.09 3.35
CA ALA A 23 9.56 10.00 4.09
C ALA A 23 9.94 8.61 3.54
N GLN A 24 10.11 8.48 2.22
CA GLN A 24 10.66 7.26 1.60
C GLN A 24 12.05 6.94 2.16
N LEU A 25 12.95 7.92 2.14
CA LEU A 25 14.31 7.75 2.68
C LEU A 25 14.29 7.45 4.18
N TRP A 26 13.43 8.12 4.96
CA TRP A 26 13.31 7.87 6.39
C TRP A 26 12.84 6.45 6.68
N LEU A 27 11.88 5.92 5.92
CA LEU A 27 11.47 4.53 6.05
C LEU A 27 12.61 3.56 5.70
N CYS A 28 13.36 3.82 4.63
CA CYS A 28 14.53 3.00 4.27
C CYS A 28 15.56 3.00 5.41
N VAL A 29 15.88 4.17 5.97
CA VAL A 29 16.82 4.30 7.10
C VAL A 29 16.27 3.62 8.34
N LEU A 30 14.99 3.76 8.66
CA LEU A 30 14.37 3.10 9.81
C LEU A 30 14.42 1.57 9.70
N HIS A 31 14.08 1.02 8.53
CA HIS A 31 14.18 -0.41 8.27
C HIS A 31 15.64 -0.90 8.31
N TYR A 32 16.57 -0.08 7.83
CA TYR A 32 18.00 -0.35 7.96
C TYR A 32 18.44 -0.42 9.43
N LEU A 33 18.06 0.57 10.25
CA LEU A 33 18.40 0.64 11.68
C LEU A 33 17.85 -0.55 12.47
N ARG A 34 16.61 -0.97 12.20
CA ARG A 34 16.01 -2.16 12.81
C ARG A 34 16.82 -3.44 12.55
N GLY A 35 17.47 -3.54 11.40
CA GLY A 35 18.34 -4.66 11.06
C GLY A 35 19.83 -4.41 11.29
N ALA A 36 20.23 -3.28 11.88
CA ALA A 36 21.64 -2.93 12.04
C ALA A 36 22.34 -3.82 13.08
N GLN A 37 21.70 -4.08 14.21
CA GLN A 37 22.23 -4.96 15.26
C GLN A 37 22.45 -6.39 14.77
N ALA A 38 21.52 -6.92 13.96
CA ALA A 38 21.65 -8.26 13.37
C ALA A 38 22.83 -8.37 12.39
N ARG A 39 23.32 -7.24 11.86
CA ARG A 39 24.50 -7.15 10.98
C ARG A 39 25.80 -6.89 11.75
N GLY A 40 25.77 -6.89 13.08
CA GLY A 40 26.93 -6.62 13.93
C GLY A 40 27.35 -5.15 13.96
N LEU A 41 26.46 -4.22 13.58
CA LEU A 41 26.72 -2.80 13.65
C LEU A 41 26.27 -2.22 14.99
N ASP A 42 27.06 -1.33 15.56
CA ASP A 42 26.68 -0.60 16.77
C ASP A 42 25.62 0.46 16.45
N LEU A 43 24.42 0.24 17.00
CA LEU A 43 23.27 1.13 16.82
C LEU A 43 23.51 2.51 17.43
N VAL A 44 24.24 2.59 18.55
CA VAL A 44 24.49 3.87 19.25
C VAL A 44 25.38 4.76 18.39
N GLU A 45 26.51 4.23 17.91
CA GLU A 45 27.40 4.94 17.00
C GLU A 45 26.69 5.41 15.73
N ILE A 46 25.90 4.54 15.10
CA ILE A 46 25.17 4.84 13.87
C ILE A 46 24.15 5.95 14.07
N LEU A 47 23.37 5.90 15.16
CA LEU A 47 22.40 6.94 15.49
C LEU A 47 23.09 8.27 15.80
N SER A 48 24.16 8.24 16.60
CA SER A 48 24.98 9.43 16.87
C SER A 48 25.50 10.06 15.58
N PHE A 49 25.99 9.27 14.64
CA PHE A 49 26.46 9.76 13.35
C PHE A 49 25.32 10.33 12.49
N LEU A 50 24.14 9.68 12.47
CA LEU A 50 22.96 10.19 11.75
C LEU A 50 22.52 11.56 12.29
N PHE A 51 22.56 11.75 13.62
CA PHE A 51 22.31 13.06 14.23
C PHE A 51 23.42 14.06 13.92
N GLN A 52 24.70 13.68 13.89
CA GLN A 52 25.79 14.57 13.47
C GLN A 52 25.63 15.03 12.02
N LEU A 53 25.14 14.14 11.14
CA LEU A 53 24.86 14.46 9.74
C LEU A 53 23.83 15.59 9.60
N SER A 54 22.89 15.71 10.55
CA SER A 54 21.88 16.78 10.61
C SER A 54 22.47 18.18 10.78
N PHE A 55 23.60 18.27 11.49
CA PHE A 55 24.29 19.53 11.76
C PHE A 55 25.35 19.84 10.69
N SER A 56 25.40 19.02 9.63
CA SER A 56 26.39 19.18 8.58
C SER A 56 25.95 20.22 7.54
N THR A 57 26.91 20.98 7.04
CA THR A 57 26.68 22.05 6.07
C THR A 57 26.84 21.53 4.65
N LEU A 58 25.85 21.80 3.79
CA LEU A 58 25.89 21.44 2.36
C LEU A 58 27.14 22.02 1.69
N GLY A 59 27.84 21.19 0.91
CA GLY A 59 29.03 21.61 0.14
C GLY A 59 30.34 21.59 0.94
N LYS A 60 30.29 21.39 2.26
CA LYS A 60 31.47 21.18 3.10
C LYS A 60 31.83 19.69 3.16
N ASP A 61 33.13 19.40 3.14
CA ASP A 61 33.64 18.05 3.31
C ASP A 61 34.00 17.74 4.77
N TYR A 62 33.87 16.45 5.12
CA TYR A 62 34.11 15.94 6.46
C TYR A 62 35.07 14.75 6.39
N SER A 63 35.99 14.66 7.36
CA SER A 63 36.97 13.58 7.46
C SER A 63 36.35 12.31 8.02
N VAL A 64 36.79 11.15 7.54
CA VAL A 64 36.47 9.83 8.10
C VAL A 64 37.54 9.33 9.08
N GLU A 65 38.58 10.12 9.34
CA GLU A 65 39.66 9.77 10.26
C GLU A 65 39.10 9.62 11.69
N GLY A 66 39.41 8.50 12.34
CA GLY A 66 38.90 8.18 13.69
C GLY A 66 37.52 7.52 13.72
N MET A 67 36.88 7.26 12.58
CA MET A 67 35.66 6.46 12.52
C MET A 67 35.96 4.98 12.76
N SER A 68 35.07 4.31 13.51
CA SER A 68 35.05 2.86 13.69
C SER A 68 34.71 2.12 12.38
N ASP A 69 35.04 0.84 12.29
CA ASP A 69 34.73 0.01 11.12
C ASP A 69 33.20 -0.12 10.87
N SER A 70 32.41 -0.09 11.94
CA SER A 70 30.93 0.02 11.92
C SER A 70 30.47 1.30 11.22
N LEU A 71 31.04 2.45 11.58
CA LEU A 71 30.74 3.75 10.97
C LEU A 71 31.19 3.83 9.51
N LEU A 72 32.37 3.30 9.18
CA LEU A 72 32.85 3.25 7.80
C LEU A 72 31.95 2.39 6.91
N THR A 73 31.46 1.26 7.45
CA THR A 73 30.49 0.40 6.75
C THR A 73 29.15 1.12 6.57
N PHE A 74 28.65 1.77 7.63
CA PHE A 74 27.42 2.56 7.55
C PHE A 74 27.54 3.71 6.55
N LEU A 75 28.68 4.40 6.48
CA LEU A 75 28.96 5.46 5.52
C LEU A 75 28.89 4.96 4.08
N GLN A 76 29.32 3.73 3.81
CA GLN A 76 29.13 3.13 2.48
C GLN A 76 27.65 2.89 2.18
N HIS A 77 26.86 2.42 3.14
CA HIS A 77 25.41 2.25 2.92
C HIS A 77 24.70 3.59 2.71
N LEU A 78 25.08 4.65 3.44
CA LEU A 78 24.57 6.00 3.20
C LEU A 78 24.94 6.53 1.81
N ARG A 79 26.10 6.12 1.29
CA ARG A 79 26.49 6.44 -0.10
C ARG A 79 25.61 5.72 -1.12
N GLU A 80 25.31 4.43 -0.91
CA GLU A 80 24.39 3.69 -1.79
C GLU A 80 22.96 4.25 -1.71
N PHE A 81 22.53 4.76 -0.55
CA PHE A 81 21.25 5.49 -0.41
C PHE A 81 21.28 6.91 -0.99
N GLY A 82 22.43 7.41 -1.46
CA GLY A 82 22.57 8.77 -1.97
C GLY A 82 22.48 9.85 -0.88
N LEU A 83 22.55 9.50 0.40
CA LEU A 83 22.57 10.44 1.52
C LEU A 83 23.94 11.12 1.65
N VAL A 84 25.00 10.41 1.29
CA VAL A 84 26.38 10.92 1.34
C VAL A 84 27.06 10.72 -0.02
N PHE A 85 27.82 11.71 -0.46
CA PHE A 85 28.70 11.59 -1.60
C PHE A 85 30.14 11.31 -1.15
N GLN A 86 30.75 10.28 -1.74
CA GLN A 86 32.19 10.05 -1.69
C GLN A 86 32.70 9.79 -3.11
N ARG A 87 33.78 10.50 -3.49
CA ARG A 87 34.40 10.37 -4.82
C ARG A 87 34.88 8.93 -5.10
N LYS A 88 35.36 8.23 -4.08
CA LYS A 88 35.81 6.83 -4.13
C LYS A 88 35.38 6.12 -2.85
N ARG A 89 35.16 4.80 -2.89
CA ARG A 89 34.83 3.99 -1.69
C ARG A 89 35.82 4.16 -0.54
N LYS A 90 37.12 4.30 -0.86
CA LYS A 90 38.21 4.50 0.11
C LYS A 90 38.58 5.98 0.33
N SER A 91 37.73 6.93 -0.06
CA SER A 91 37.99 8.35 0.14
C SER A 91 38.02 8.68 1.63
N ARG A 92 39.03 9.44 2.07
CA ARG A 92 39.11 9.92 3.46
C ARG A 92 38.14 11.06 3.78
N ARG A 93 37.46 11.59 2.76
CA ARG A 93 36.52 12.71 2.88
C ARG A 93 35.18 12.34 2.25
N PHE A 94 34.10 12.82 2.86
CA PHE A 94 32.74 12.68 2.39
C PHE A 94 31.98 14.01 2.42
N TYR A 95 30.93 14.11 1.62
CA TYR A 95 30.09 15.29 1.48
C TYR A 95 28.62 14.91 1.76
N PRO A 96 27.96 15.53 2.75
CA PRO A 96 26.53 15.36 2.95
C PRO A 96 25.75 15.88 1.74
N THR A 97 24.74 15.13 1.30
CA THR A 97 23.83 15.59 0.24
C THR A 97 22.67 16.39 0.81
N ARG A 98 21.88 17.04 -0.05
CA ARG A 98 20.64 17.71 0.36
C ARG A 98 19.65 16.75 1.01
N LEU A 99 19.64 15.48 0.57
CA LEU A 99 18.77 14.44 1.12
C LEU A 99 19.12 14.13 2.58
N ALA A 100 20.41 14.03 2.91
CA ALA A 100 20.86 13.82 4.28
C ALA A 100 20.44 14.96 5.23
N ILE A 101 20.59 16.20 4.78
CA ILE A 101 20.23 17.38 5.58
C ILE A 101 18.71 17.45 5.76
N ALA A 102 17.93 17.18 4.71
CA ALA A 102 16.46 17.17 4.76
C ALA A 102 15.91 16.03 5.63
N LEU A 103 16.52 14.84 5.55
CA LEU A 103 16.16 13.68 6.34
C LEU A 103 16.26 13.99 7.84
N ALA A 104 17.34 14.65 8.23
CA ALA A 104 17.69 14.82 9.63
C ALA A 104 17.10 16.09 10.25
N SER A 105 16.68 17.07 9.43
CA SER A 105 15.95 18.25 9.90
C SER A 105 14.45 17.99 10.13
N GLY A 106 13.92 16.82 9.73
CA GLY A 106 12.52 16.43 9.95
C GLY A 106 11.48 17.36 9.30
N THR A 107 11.92 18.30 8.46
CA THR A 107 11.07 19.33 7.89
C THR A 107 10.82 19.02 6.41
N SER A 108 9.72 18.32 6.12
CA SER A 108 9.24 18.14 4.73
C SER A 108 9.04 19.47 3.98
N GLY A 109 9.06 20.63 4.67
CA GLY A 109 8.91 21.97 4.09
C GLY A 109 10.19 22.72 3.69
N THR A 110 11.40 22.29 4.10
CA THR A 110 12.62 23.11 3.86
C THR A 110 13.31 22.86 2.52
N LEU A 111 12.95 21.79 1.80
CA LEU A 111 13.42 21.59 0.42
C LEU A 111 12.82 22.61 -0.56
N GLY A 112 11.67 23.22 -0.20
CA GLY A 112 11.02 24.25 -1.01
C GLY A 112 11.54 25.68 -0.79
N THR A 113 12.22 25.95 0.34
CA THR A 113 12.58 27.33 0.75
C THR A 113 14.06 27.67 0.58
N LEU A 114 14.98 26.70 0.53
CA LEU A 114 16.37 26.93 0.11
C LEU A 114 16.47 26.83 -1.42
N GLY A 115 16.10 27.93 -2.08
CA GLY A 115 15.92 28.05 -3.53
C GLY A 115 16.96 27.31 -4.38
N THR A 116 16.44 26.44 -5.26
CA THR A 116 16.82 26.24 -6.67
C THR A 116 16.06 25.01 -7.19
N SER A 117 15.20 25.26 -8.17
CA SER A 117 14.26 24.34 -8.86
C SER A 117 13.13 23.73 -8.01
N PRO A 118 11.85 23.88 -8.41
CA PRO A 118 10.81 22.96 -7.95
C PRO A 118 11.25 21.56 -8.36
N ASP A 119 11.16 20.58 -7.46
CA ASP A 119 11.40 19.19 -7.80
C ASP A 119 10.65 18.89 -9.13
N PRO A 120 11.35 18.60 -10.24
CA PRO A 120 10.69 18.35 -11.52
C PRO A 120 9.73 17.16 -11.42
N HIS A 121 9.96 16.25 -10.47
CA HIS A 121 9.09 15.12 -10.16
C HIS A 121 8.07 15.39 -9.05
N GLY A 122 8.14 16.54 -8.37
CA GLY A 122 7.20 16.99 -7.35
C GLY A 122 6.05 17.82 -7.90
N ARG A 123 6.18 18.34 -9.14
CA ARG A 123 5.04 18.91 -9.86
C ARG A 123 4.11 17.77 -10.29
N GLY A 124 2.83 17.92 -9.99
CA GLY A 124 1.83 16.97 -10.48
C GLY A 124 1.87 16.88 -12.00
N PHE A 125 1.78 15.67 -12.52
CA PHE A 125 2.00 15.34 -13.93
C PHE A 125 0.82 14.58 -14.55
N VAL A 126 -0.19 14.25 -13.76
CA VAL A 126 -1.32 13.41 -14.16
C VAL A 126 -2.55 14.27 -14.45
N LEU A 127 -3.17 14.09 -15.61
CA LEU A 127 -4.52 14.56 -15.91
C LEU A 127 -5.43 13.36 -16.10
N VAL A 128 -6.65 13.46 -15.59
CA VAL A 128 -7.64 12.40 -15.73
C VAL A 128 -8.94 12.98 -16.29
N GLU A 129 -9.46 12.36 -17.35
CA GLU A 129 -10.70 12.75 -18.03
C GLU A 129 -11.88 11.86 -17.64
N THR A 130 -13.11 12.35 -17.82
CA THR A 130 -14.36 11.63 -17.50
C THR A 130 -14.60 10.36 -18.33
N ASN A 131 -13.84 10.17 -19.40
CA ASN A 131 -13.80 8.95 -20.23
C ASN A 131 -12.81 7.88 -19.70
N TYR A 132 -12.33 8.04 -18.45
CA TYR A 132 -11.37 7.15 -17.79
C TYR A 132 -9.95 7.15 -18.40
N ARG A 133 -9.61 8.12 -19.25
CA ARG A 133 -8.24 8.29 -19.76
C ARG A 133 -7.37 9.05 -18.77
N ILE A 134 -6.15 8.57 -18.62
CA ILE A 134 -5.06 9.19 -17.88
C ILE A 134 -4.04 9.70 -18.89
N TYR A 135 -3.69 10.97 -18.79
CA TYR A 135 -2.58 11.58 -19.51
C TYR A 135 -1.51 11.96 -18.50
N ALA A 136 -0.34 11.35 -18.60
CA ALA A 136 0.77 11.59 -17.69
C ALA A 136 1.96 12.19 -18.43
N TYR A 137 2.34 13.41 -18.07
CA TYR A 137 3.48 14.12 -18.63
C TYR A 137 4.75 13.78 -17.85
N THR A 138 5.38 12.68 -18.21
CA THR A 138 6.57 12.17 -17.51
C THR A 138 7.51 11.44 -18.46
N ASP A 139 8.80 11.60 -18.22
CA ASP A 139 9.91 10.84 -18.80
C ASP A 139 10.38 9.70 -17.86
N SER A 140 9.86 9.67 -16.62
CA SER A 140 10.26 8.70 -15.60
C SER A 140 9.59 7.34 -15.83
N GLU A 141 10.43 6.32 -16.04
CA GLU A 141 9.95 4.93 -16.17
C GLU A 141 9.23 4.44 -14.92
N LEU A 142 9.66 4.89 -13.74
CA LEU A 142 9.01 4.56 -12.47
C LEU A 142 7.58 5.10 -12.41
N GLN A 143 7.36 6.35 -12.82
CA GLN A 143 6.03 6.96 -12.82
C GLN A 143 5.11 6.29 -13.83
N ALA A 144 5.65 5.90 -15.00
CA ALA A 144 4.92 5.11 -15.98
C ALA A 144 4.53 3.72 -15.43
N ALA A 145 5.46 3.03 -14.77
CA ALA A 145 5.21 1.73 -14.15
C ALA A 145 4.14 1.83 -13.04
N LEU A 146 4.17 2.90 -12.23
CA LEU A 146 3.16 3.15 -11.19
C LEU A 146 1.75 3.29 -11.76
N ILE A 147 1.60 4.01 -12.88
CA ILE A 147 0.30 4.16 -13.56
C ILE A 147 -0.16 2.81 -14.13
N ALA A 148 0.76 2.02 -14.69
CA ALA A 148 0.46 0.70 -15.24
C ALA A 148 -0.04 -0.32 -14.20
N LEU A 149 0.18 -0.08 -12.90
CA LEU A 149 -0.31 -0.99 -11.84
C LEU A 149 -1.83 -1.00 -11.72
N PHE A 150 -2.52 0.05 -12.18
CA PHE A 150 -3.97 0.17 -12.05
C PHE A 150 -4.67 0.65 -13.34
N SER A 151 -3.94 0.73 -14.45
CA SER A 151 -4.47 1.15 -15.75
C SER A 151 -3.78 0.42 -16.90
N GLU A 152 -4.46 0.36 -18.04
CA GLU A 152 -3.93 -0.19 -19.29
C GLU A 152 -3.20 0.91 -20.07
N LEU A 153 -1.91 0.69 -20.38
CA LEU A 153 -1.14 1.64 -21.18
C LEU A 153 -1.57 1.55 -22.65
N LEU A 154 -2.09 2.66 -23.19
CA LEU A 154 -2.48 2.74 -24.60
C LEU A 154 -1.32 3.21 -25.48
N TYR A 155 -0.68 4.31 -25.08
CA TYR A 155 0.41 4.93 -25.84
C TYR A 155 1.52 5.41 -24.93
N ARG A 156 2.76 5.26 -25.38
CA ARG A 156 3.94 5.79 -24.71
C ARG A 156 4.79 6.59 -25.69
N PHE A 157 4.87 7.89 -25.44
CA PHE A 157 5.77 8.84 -26.10
C PHE A 157 6.90 9.23 -25.13
N PRO A 158 7.97 9.92 -25.60
CA PRO A 158 9.12 10.26 -24.75
C PRO A 158 8.79 11.06 -23.48
N ASN A 159 7.72 11.87 -23.50
CA ASN A 159 7.32 12.74 -22.39
C ASN A 159 5.80 12.71 -22.10
N LEU A 160 5.08 11.78 -22.73
CA LEU A 160 3.63 11.64 -22.57
C LEU A 160 3.25 10.16 -22.55
N LEU A 161 2.53 9.76 -21.52
CA LEU A 161 1.93 8.45 -21.38
C LEU A 161 0.41 8.61 -21.41
N VAL A 162 -0.25 7.82 -22.24
CA VAL A 162 -1.70 7.74 -22.28
C VAL A 162 -2.11 6.35 -21.79
N ALA A 163 -2.93 6.31 -20.75
CA ALA A 163 -3.44 5.08 -20.18
C ALA A 163 -4.96 5.16 -20.01
N GLN A 164 -5.60 4.02 -19.83
CA GLN A 164 -7.03 3.90 -19.60
C GLN A 164 -7.30 3.10 -18.34
N VAL A 165 -8.12 3.65 -17.45
CA VAL A 165 -8.59 2.90 -16.28
C VAL A 165 -9.78 2.04 -16.71
N THR A 166 -9.64 0.73 -16.58
CA THR A 166 -10.68 -0.25 -16.89
C THR A 166 -11.10 -0.98 -15.62
N ARG A 167 -12.23 -1.67 -15.70
CA ARG A 167 -12.69 -2.58 -14.64
C ARG A 167 -11.62 -3.61 -14.31
N ASP A 168 -11.05 -4.22 -15.33
CA ASP A 168 -10.11 -5.32 -15.19
C ASP A 168 -8.77 -4.83 -14.64
N SER A 169 -8.30 -3.63 -15.07
CA SER A 169 -7.07 -3.03 -14.53
C SER A 169 -7.18 -2.69 -13.05
N VAL A 170 -8.33 -2.16 -12.62
CA VAL A 170 -8.58 -1.83 -11.21
C VAL A 170 -8.74 -3.11 -10.37
N GLN A 171 -9.47 -4.11 -10.86
CA GLN A 171 -9.60 -5.39 -10.17
C GLN A 171 -8.25 -6.11 -10.03
N ALA A 172 -7.39 -6.06 -11.05
CA ALA A 172 -6.02 -6.57 -10.98
C ALA A 172 -5.17 -5.82 -9.94
N ALA A 173 -5.28 -4.48 -9.87
CA ALA A 173 -4.58 -3.68 -8.85
C ALA A 173 -4.99 -4.10 -7.43
N ILE A 174 -6.29 -4.30 -7.20
CA ILE A 174 -6.84 -4.73 -5.92
C ILE A 174 -6.44 -6.18 -5.60
N ALA A 175 -6.31 -7.05 -6.59
CA ALA A 175 -5.74 -8.39 -6.43
C ALA A 175 -4.31 -8.34 -5.87
N ASN A 176 -3.54 -7.34 -6.29
CA ASN A 176 -2.18 -7.07 -5.80
C ASN A 176 -2.15 -6.22 -4.51
N GLY A 177 -3.31 -5.96 -3.89
CA GLY A 177 -3.44 -5.26 -2.62
C GLY A 177 -3.43 -3.72 -2.72
N ILE A 178 -3.61 -3.15 -3.91
CA ILE A 178 -3.75 -1.71 -4.11
C ILE A 178 -5.23 -1.34 -3.99
N SER A 179 -5.62 -0.59 -2.96
CA SER A 179 -7.03 -0.22 -2.74
C SER A 179 -7.52 0.90 -3.64
N ALA A 180 -8.83 1.02 -3.82
CA ALA A 180 -9.44 2.12 -4.58
C ALA A 180 -9.01 3.49 -4.03
N ASP A 181 -9.02 3.67 -2.71
CA ASP A 181 -8.63 4.92 -2.08
C ASP A 181 -7.14 5.23 -2.29
N GLN A 182 -6.26 4.23 -2.40
CA GLN A 182 -4.85 4.44 -2.74
C GLN A 182 -4.67 4.93 -4.18
N ILE A 183 -5.43 4.35 -5.13
CA ILE A 183 -5.43 4.80 -6.53
C ILE A 183 -5.92 6.25 -6.62
N ILE A 184 -7.06 6.55 -5.98
CA ILE A 184 -7.64 7.89 -5.95
C ILE A 184 -6.68 8.89 -5.29
N HIS A 185 -6.03 8.50 -4.20
CA HIS A 185 -5.04 9.33 -3.53
C HIS A 185 -3.85 9.62 -4.45
N PHE A 186 -3.32 8.62 -5.16
CA PHE A 186 -2.24 8.83 -6.13
C PHE A 186 -2.63 9.83 -7.22
N LEU A 187 -3.79 9.63 -7.86
CA LEU A 187 -4.29 10.49 -8.93
C LEU A 187 -4.51 11.93 -8.44
N ARG A 188 -4.97 12.12 -7.20
CA ARG A 188 -5.18 13.44 -6.59
C ARG A 188 -3.87 14.12 -6.24
N THR A 189 -2.95 13.42 -5.58
CA THR A 189 -1.66 13.98 -5.12
C THR A 189 -0.72 14.29 -6.29
N ARG A 190 -0.79 13.50 -7.38
CA ARG A 190 -0.01 13.71 -8.61
C ARG A 190 -0.76 14.48 -9.70
N ALA A 191 -1.92 15.07 -9.39
CA ALA A 191 -2.71 15.83 -10.35
C ALA A 191 -1.96 17.04 -10.87
N HIS A 192 -2.00 17.28 -12.18
CA HIS A 192 -1.38 18.42 -12.83
C HIS A 192 -1.84 19.75 -12.20
N PRO A 193 -0.98 20.77 -12.02
CA PRO A 193 -1.32 22.01 -11.29
C PRO A 193 -2.57 22.73 -11.79
N VAL A 194 -2.92 22.58 -13.06
CA VAL A 194 -4.16 23.15 -13.62
C VAL A 194 -5.40 22.40 -13.11
N MET A 195 -5.33 21.07 -13.05
CA MET A 195 -6.39 20.21 -12.55
C MET A 195 -6.49 20.28 -11.02
N ALA A 196 -5.36 20.39 -10.33
CA ALA A 196 -5.30 20.54 -8.87
C ALA A 196 -6.00 21.80 -8.33
N LYS A 197 -6.22 22.82 -9.18
CA LYS A 197 -6.99 24.02 -8.83
C LYS A 197 -8.50 23.79 -8.83
N GLN A 198 -8.98 22.71 -9.46
CA GLN A 198 -10.39 22.39 -9.54
C GLN A 198 -10.88 21.73 -8.26
N ILE A 199 -12.14 21.97 -7.90
CA ILE A 199 -12.79 21.34 -6.74
C ILE A 199 -14.08 20.66 -7.24
N PRO A 200 -14.18 19.33 -7.17
CA PRO A 200 -13.14 18.37 -6.75
C PRO A 200 -11.99 18.25 -7.78
N VAL A 201 -10.78 17.93 -7.32
CA VAL A 201 -9.60 17.75 -8.18
C VAL A 201 -9.81 16.66 -9.23
N LEU A 202 -10.45 15.55 -8.82
CA LEU A 202 -10.80 14.44 -9.69
C LEU A 202 -12.30 14.49 -9.98
N PRO A 203 -12.75 14.23 -11.23
CA PRO A 203 -14.17 14.10 -11.53
C PRO A 203 -14.83 13.00 -10.67
N PRO A 204 -16.00 13.27 -10.07
CA PRO A 204 -16.70 12.29 -9.22
C PRO A 204 -16.99 10.97 -9.91
N THR A 205 -17.29 11.01 -11.21
CA THR A 205 -17.55 9.82 -12.02
C THR A 205 -16.39 8.83 -12.00
N ILE A 206 -15.15 9.31 -11.90
CA ILE A 206 -13.97 8.46 -11.85
C ILE A 206 -13.78 7.88 -10.46
N THR A 207 -13.89 8.72 -9.42
CA THR A 207 -13.71 8.28 -8.04
C THR A 207 -14.77 7.25 -7.64
N ASP A 208 -16.01 7.46 -8.07
CA ASP A 208 -17.11 6.57 -7.76
C ASP A 208 -16.98 5.26 -8.53
N GLN A 209 -16.60 5.32 -9.82
CA GLN A 209 -16.42 4.11 -10.63
C GLN A 209 -15.30 3.21 -10.12
N ILE A 210 -14.16 3.78 -9.70
CA ILE A 210 -13.04 3.01 -9.12
C ILE A 210 -13.50 2.30 -7.84
N ARG A 211 -14.25 2.98 -6.97
CA ARG A 211 -14.81 2.38 -5.75
C ARG A 211 -15.84 1.30 -6.04
N LEU A 212 -16.71 1.53 -7.04
CA LEU A 212 -17.68 0.52 -7.46
C LEU A 212 -16.98 -0.74 -7.95
N TRP A 213 -15.91 -0.61 -8.77
CA TRP A 213 -15.12 -1.75 -9.24
C TRP A 213 -14.45 -2.54 -8.11
N GLU A 214 -14.03 -1.88 -7.03
CA GLU A 214 -13.56 -2.55 -5.81
C GLU A 214 -14.68 -3.32 -5.10
N LEU A 215 -15.84 -2.68 -4.89
CA LEU A 215 -17.01 -3.31 -4.28
C LEU A 215 -17.54 -4.50 -5.10
N GLU A 216 -17.26 -4.57 -6.41
CA GLU A 216 -17.64 -5.73 -7.22
C GLU A 216 -16.93 -7.02 -6.80
N ARG A 217 -15.72 -6.93 -6.24
CA ARG A 217 -14.99 -8.09 -5.72
C ARG A 217 -15.56 -8.56 -4.39
N ASP A 218 -16.00 -7.64 -3.54
CA ASP A 218 -16.53 -7.93 -2.20
C ASP A 218 -18.00 -8.41 -2.21
N ARG A 219 -18.49 -8.92 -3.35
CA ARG A 219 -19.87 -9.40 -3.51
C ARG A 219 -20.16 -10.74 -2.85
N LEU A 220 -19.12 -11.55 -2.60
CA LEU A 220 -19.28 -12.90 -2.06
C LEU A 220 -18.70 -12.99 -0.65
N ARG A 221 -19.57 -13.26 0.32
CA ARG A 221 -19.18 -13.67 1.67
C ARG A 221 -19.35 -15.16 1.79
N PHE A 222 -18.25 -15.89 1.94
CA PHE A 222 -18.28 -17.32 2.22
C PHE A 222 -18.49 -17.51 3.71
N SER A 223 -19.58 -18.19 4.09
CA SER A 223 -19.83 -18.64 5.45
C SER A 223 -19.85 -20.16 5.47
N GLU A 224 -18.98 -20.76 6.28
CA GLU A 224 -19.01 -22.19 6.52
C GLU A 224 -20.23 -22.54 7.38
N GLY A 225 -20.92 -23.64 7.06
CA GLY A 225 -22.14 -24.01 7.76
C GLY A 225 -22.65 -25.41 7.43
N VAL A 226 -23.50 -25.92 8.31
CA VAL A 226 -24.19 -27.20 8.13
C VAL A 226 -25.63 -26.95 7.69
N LEU A 227 -25.99 -27.51 6.53
CA LEU A 227 -27.34 -27.42 5.97
C LEU A 227 -28.25 -28.51 6.56
N TYR A 228 -29.34 -28.08 7.20
CA TYR A 228 -30.50 -28.92 7.46
C TYR A 228 -31.55 -28.69 6.37
N SER A 229 -32.01 -29.79 5.80
CA SER A 229 -33.04 -29.83 4.77
C SER A 229 -33.95 -31.05 5.00
N GLN A 230 -34.96 -31.24 4.16
CA GLN A 230 -35.87 -32.39 4.22
C GLN A 230 -36.68 -32.49 5.53
N PHE A 231 -37.16 -31.35 6.05
CA PHE A 231 -38.09 -31.35 7.19
C PHE A 231 -39.41 -32.02 6.79
N LEU A 232 -39.90 -32.91 7.65
CA LEU A 232 -41.16 -33.65 7.44
C LEU A 232 -42.37 -32.71 7.57
N SER A 233 -42.38 -31.85 8.58
CA SER A 233 -43.45 -30.88 8.85
C SER A 233 -42.95 -29.43 8.84
N GLN A 234 -43.87 -28.47 8.70
CA GLN A 234 -43.55 -27.04 8.86
C GLN A 234 -43.25 -26.70 10.33
N GLY A 235 -43.95 -27.34 11.28
CA GLY A 235 -43.71 -27.15 12.72
C GLY A 235 -42.30 -27.58 13.14
N ASP A 236 -41.82 -28.71 12.61
CA ASP A 236 -40.46 -29.24 12.83
C ASP A 236 -39.40 -28.22 12.44
N PHE A 237 -39.58 -27.61 11.27
CA PHE A 237 -38.72 -26.55 10.76
C PHE A 237 -38.73 -25.33 11.68
N GLU A 238 -39.92 -24.87 12.10
CA GLU A 238 -40.06 -23.67 12.93
C GLU A 238 -39.46 -23.84 14.32
N VAL A 239 -39.61 -25.04 14.92
CA VAL A 239 -39.02 -25.38 16.22
C VAL A 239 -37.49 -25.37 16.14
N LEU A 240 -36.91 -26.05 15.15
CA LEU A 240 -35.45 -26.09 15.00
C LEU A 240 -34.87 -24.70 14.65
N ARG A 241 -35.56 -23.95 13.79
CA ARG A 241 -35.22 -22.56 13.45
C ARG A 241 -35.25 -21.65 14.68
N GLY A 242 -36.31 -21.74 15.49
CA GLY A 242 -36.45 -20.95 16.71
C GLY A 242 -35.33 -21.24 17.71
N HIS A 243 -34.98 -22.51 17.89
CA HIS A 243 -33.88 -22.91 18.75
C HIS A 243 -32.51 -22.44 18.24
N ALA A 244 -32.21 -22.62 16.95
CA ALA A 244 -30.97 -22.16 16.33
C ALA A 244 -30.82 -20.62 16.38
N ARG A 245 -31.93 -19.89 16.24
CA ARG A 245 -31.97 -18.44 16.38
C ARG A 245 -31.73 -17.99 17.82
N ALA A 246 -32.36 -18.66 18.80
CA ALA A 246 -32.17 -18.35 20.22
C ALA A 246 -30.74 -18.61 20.70
N LEU A 247 -30.06 -19.62 20.15
CA LEU A 247 -28.65 -19.91 20.40
C LEU A 247 -27.68 -18.97 19.66
N GLY A 248 -28.16 -18.15 18.72
CA GLY A 248 -27.30 -17.27 17.91
C GLY A 248 -26.42 -18.00 16.89
N VAL A 249 -26.75 -19.25 16.54
CA VAL A 249 -25.95 -20.10 15.63
C VAL A 249 -26.51 -20.18 14.21
N LEU A 250 -27.61 -19.47 13.94
CA LEU A 250 -28.29 -19.43 12.65
C LEU A 250 -27.53 -18.55 11.65
N VAL A 251 -27.13 -19.12 10.50
CA VAL A 251 -26.42 -18.42 9.42
C VAL A 251 -27.37 -18.04 8.29
N PHE A 252 -28.27 -18.94 7.89
CA PHE A 252 -29.22 -18.72 6.80
C PHE A 252 -30.51 -19.51 7.02
N GLU A 253 -31.63 -18.99 6.55
CA GLU A 253 -32.92 -19.69 6.54
C GLU A 253 -33.70 -19.41 5.26
N HIS A 254 -34.50 -20.39 4.83
CA HIS A 254 -35.42 -20.24 3.70
C HIS A 254 -36.75 -20.94 4.01
N PRO A 255 -37.75 -20.23 4.60
CA PRO A 255 -39.00 -20.84 5.05
C PRO A 255 -39.77 -21.60 3.96
N ALA A 256 -39.89 -21.03 2.75
CA ALA A 256 -40.66 -21.67 1.67
C ALA A 256 -40.07 -23.01 1.18
N ARG A 257 -38.77 -23.25 1.40
CA ARG A 257 -38.09 -24.50 1.04
C ARG A 257 -37.73 -25.34 2.27
N ARG A 258 -38.05 -24.84 3.48
CA ARG A 258 -37.65 -25.43 4.78
C ARG A 258 -36.15 -25.73 4.79
N LEU A 259 -35.32 -24.73 4.51
CA LEU A 259 -33.86 -24.83 4.59
C LEU A 259 -33.35 -24.02 5.77
N LEU A 260 -32.36 -24.58 6.48
CA LEU A 260 -31.73 -23.96 7.62
C LEU A 260 -30.22 -24.22 7.55
N VAL A 261 -29.40 -23.19 7.68
CA VAL A 261 -27.94 -23.33 7.78
C VAL A 261 -27.51 -22.82 9.14
N VAL A 262 -26.75 -23.63 9.88
CA VAL A 262 -26.17 -23.25 11.17
C VAL A 262 -24.65 -23.24 11.11
N THR A 263 -24.01 -22.56 12.04
CA THR A 263 -22.55 -22.59 12.17
C THR A 263 -22.05 -24.00 12.50
N PRO A 264 -20.85 -24.41 12.04
CA PRO A 264 -20.28 -25.72 12.37
C PRO A 264 -20.12 -25.94 13.89
N ALA A 265 -19.79 -24.86 14.61
CA ALA A 265 -19.67 -24.88 16.07
C ALA A 265 -21.02 -25.12 16.78
N GLY A 266 -22.12 -24.61 16.23
CA GLY A 266 -23.47 -24.77 16.80
C GLY A 266 -24.20 -26.06 16.40
N HIS A 267 -23.74 -26.73 15.34
CA HIS A 267 -24.30 -28.01 14.86
C HIS A 267 -24.52 -29.08 15.95
N PRO A 268 -23.54 -29.40 16.84
CA PRO A 268 -23.72 -30.45 17.85
C PRO A 268 -24.88 -30.16 18.80
N ASP A 269 -25.09 -28.91 19.21
CA ASP A 269 -26.12 -28.54 20.17
C ASP A 269 -27.52 -28.55 19.54
N VAL A 270 -27.64 -28.04 18.31
CA VAL A 270 -28.87 -28.12 17.52
C VAL A 270 -29.26 -29.58 17.27
N LYS A 271 -28.28 -30.46 16.98
CA LYS A 271 -28.50 -31.90 16.79
C LYS A 271 -28.95 -32.60 18.08
N ARG A 272 -28.35 -32.25 19.24
CA ARG A 272 -28.75 -32.78 20.55
C ARG A 272 -30.16 -32.36 20.93
N PHE A 273 -30.52 -31.11 20.69
CA PHE A 273 -31.89 -30.62 20.89
C PHE A 273 -32.89 -31.40 20.03
N TRP A 274 -32.61 -31.56 18.73
CA TRP A 274 -33.52 -32.26 17.82
C TRP A 274 -33.74 -33.73 18.22
N LYS A 275 -32.68 -34.44 18.62
CA LYS A 275 -32.79 -35.82 19.11
C LYS A 275 -33.68 -35.94 20.35
N ARG A 276 -33.56 -35.02 21.31
CA ARG A 276 -34.40 -34.99 22.51
C ARG A 276 -35.85 -34.68 22.15
N HIS A 277 -36.08 -33.71 21.27
CA HIS A 277 -37.41 -33.32 20.85
C HIS A 277 -38.16 -34.46 20.16
N LYS A 278 -37.48 -35.24 19.28
CA LYS A 278 -38.04 -36.45 18.66
C LYS A 278 -38.31 -37.62 19.61
N GLN A 279 -37.69 -37.65 20.78
CA GLN A 279 -37.96 -38.67 21.81
C GLN A 279 -39.13 -38.29 22.72
N SER A 280 -39.48 -37.00 22.75
CA SER A 280 -40.58 -36.47 23.58
C SER A 280 -41.85 -36.17 22.79
N ALA A 281 -41.82 -36.28 21.47
CA ALA A 281 -42.94 -36.13 20.53
C ALA A 281 -43.31 -37.49 19.94
#